data_AF-A0A7C5WSX8-F1
#
_entry.id   AF-A0A7C5WSX8-F1
#
_cell.length_a   1.000
_cell.length_b   1.000
_cell.length_c   1.000
_cell.angle_alpha   90.00
_cell.angle_beta   90.00
_cell.angle_gamma   90.00
#
_symmetry.space_group_name_H-M   'P 1'
#
loop_
_entity.id
_entity.type
_entity.pdbx_description
1 polymer ?
#
loop_
_entity_poly.entity_id
_entity_poly.type
_entity_poly.pdbx_seq_one_letter_code
_entity_poly.pdbx_strand_id
1 'polypeptide(L)'
;MRWIFRFFKLILILVIAYGIGRFTVVYIDSLVVGERAPYFQQQSDHSIVVRWTTERHSLGVVRYGEDPAYLEFLAIEASPEKDHSVKLTGLKPDTRYYYKVGDIDGFIETDLSLHWFTTSPVPGSKKATRIWAIGDSGEPGEVATQVRDAMYQWVSQHPREGRAPVDVWLALGDNAYRSGSNDQFQAALFDAYPRLLRNTVLWPVYGNHDARRWTYFRIFDLPEQAEAGGVASDTEHYYSFDYADVHFIVLDSQDGDTAADSEMLDWLRRDLAENRRNWVIAAFHHPPYTKGSHDSDDVTDSGG
;
A
#
# COMPACT_ATOMS: atom_id res chain seq x y z
N MET A 1 51.09 -25.67 -9.07
CA MET A 1 50.51 -24.50 -9.77
C MET A 1 49.19 -24.79 -10.51
N ARG A 2 49.10 -25.76 -11.43
CA ARG A 2 47.86 -26.02 -12.22
C ARG A 2 46.62 -26.41 -11.39
N TRP A 3 46.80 -27.13 -10.27
CA TRP A 3 45.70 -27.49 -9.36
C TRP A 3 45.09 -26.27 -8.66
N ILE A 4 45.91 -25.29 -8.27
CA ILE A 4 45.47 -24.04 -7.63
C ILE A 4 44.56 -23.24 -8.58
N PHE A 5 44.95 -23.09 -9.86
CA PHE A 5 44.10 -22.44 -10.86
C PHE A 5 42.77 -23.17 -11.10
N ARG A 6 42.78 -24.51 -11.10
CA ARG A 6 41.53 -25.30 -11.21
C ARG A 6 40.63 -25.13 -9.99
N PHE A 7 41.21 -25.04 -8.80
CA PHE A 7 40.49 -24.79 -7.56
C PHE A 7 39.82 -23.41 -7.55
N PHE A 8 40.55 -22.34 -7.88
CA PHE A 8 39.96 -21.00 -7.98
C PHE A 8 38.90 -20.89 -9.09
N LYS A 9 39.12 -21.55 -10.23
CA LYS A 9 38.10 -21.62 -11.29
C LYS A 9 36.83 -22.32 -10.81
N LEU A 10 36.94 -23.41 -10.06
CA LEU A 10 35.79 -24.10 -9.47
C LEU A 10 35.06 -23.20 -8.46
N ILE A 11 35.77 -22.53 -7.56
CA ILE A 11 35.18 -21.57 -6.61
C ILE A 11 34.42 -20.48 -7.37
N LEU A 12 35.04 -19.88 -8.39
CA LEU A 12 34.39 -18.84 -9.19
C LEU A 12 33.10 -19.35 -9.85
N ILE A 13 33.12 -20.57 -10.41
CA ILE A 13 31.92 -21.20 -10.99
C ILE A 13 30.83 -21.39 -9.92
N LEU A 14 31.20 -21.86 -8.72
CA LEU A 14 30.24 -22.05 -7.62
C LEU A 14 29.64 -20.72 -7.14
N VAL A 15 30.46 -19.66 -7.03
CA VAL A 15 29.99 -18.32 -6.66
C VAL A 15 29.05 -17.75 -7.72
N ILE A 16 29.39 -17.88 -9.00
CA ILE A 16 28.51 -17.44 -10.11
C ILE A 16 27.20 -18.23 -10.11
N ALA A 17 27.26 -19.56 -9.98
CA ALA A 17 26.07 -20.40 -9.96
C ALA A 17 25.17 -20.07 -8.77
N TYR A 18 25.75 -19.83 -7.58
CA TYR A 18 25.01 -19.36 -6.42
C TYR A 18 24.39 -17.98 -6.66
N GLY A 19 25.15 -17.03 -7.21
CA GLY A 19 24.65 -15.69 -7.53
C GLY A 19 23.48 -15.71 -8.50
N ILE A 20 23.58 -16.48 -9.59
CA ILE A 20 22.48 -16.70 -10.54
C ILE A 20 21.28 -17.34 -9.84
N GLY A 21 21.50 -18.40 -9.05
CA GLY A 21 20.43 -19.06 -8.32
C GLY A 21 19.70 -18.12 -7.35
N ARG A 22 20.44 -17.30 -6.60
CA ARG A 22 19.88 -16.29 -5.70
C ARG A 22 19.11 -15.21 -6.46
N PHE A 23 19.66 -14.67 -7.53
CA PHE A 23 18.97 -13.69 -8.36
C PHE A 23 17.68 -14.26 -8.95
N THR A 24 17.69 -15.49 -9.46
CA THR A 24 16.50 -16.15 -10.01
C THR A 24 15.40 -16.32 -8.96
N VAL A 25 15.73 -16.73 -7.74
CA VAL A 25 14.76 -16.80 -6.63
C VAL A 25 14.25 -15.42 -6.25
N VAL A 26 15.15 -14.42 -6.21
CA VAL A 26 14.73 -13.04 -5.94
C VAL A 26 13.74 -12.59 -7.02
N TYR A 27 14.03 -12.90 -8.27
CA TYR A 27 13.21 -12.51 -9.41
C TYR A 27 11.84 -13.16 -9.43
N ILE A 28 11.78 -14.49 -9.37
CA ILE A 28 10.53 -15.24 -9.48
C ILE A 28 9.57 -14.87 -8.35
N ASP A 29 10.04 -14.89 -7.11
CA ASP A 29 9.19 -14.62 -5.94
C ASP A 29 8.76 -13.14 -5.85
N SER A 30 9.37 -12.25 -6.65
CA SER A 30 8.97 -10.83 -6.70
C SER A 30 7.90 -10.55 -7.76
N LEU A 31 7.62 -11.50 -8.67
CA LEU A 31 6.60 -11.33 -9.71
C LEU A 31 5.20 -11.29 -9.09
N VAL A 32 4.38 -10.34 -9.54
CA VAL A 32 2.95 -10.28 -9.19
C VAL A 32 2.21 -11.32 -10.01
N VAL A 33 1.89 -12.43 -9.36
CA VAL A 33 1.20 -13.59 -9.96
C VAL A 33 0.11 -14.09 -9.02
N GLY A 34 -0.83 -14.86 -9.56
CA GLY A 34 -2.00 -15.35 -8.83
C GLY A 34 -3.16 -14.36 -8.86
N GLU A 35 -4.29 -14.80 -8.35
CA GLU A 35 -5.49 -13.97 -8.19
C GLU A 35 -5.47 -13.20 -6.87
N ARG A 36 -5.98 -11.98 -6.93
CA ARG A 36 -6.05 -11.08 -5.79
C ARG A 36 -7.35 -10.32 -5.83
N ALA A 37 -8.06 -10.34 -4.70
CA ALA A 37 -9.30 -9.60 -4.53
C ALA A 37 -9.07 -8.09 -4.67
N PRO A 38 -10.11 -7.31 -5.01
CA PRO A 38 -9.95 -5.88 -5.21
C PRO A 38 -9.53 -5.13 -3.96
N TYR A 39 -8.65 -4.15 -4.15
CA TYR A 39 -8.18 -3.21 -3.13
C TYR A 39 -8.00 -1.81 -3.73
N PHE A 40 -7.84 -0.81 -2.87
CA PHE A 40 -7.85 0.59 -3.27
C PHE A 40 -6.54 1.30 -2.98
N GLN A 41 -6.18 2.24 -3.85
CA GLN A 41 -4.97 3.07 -3.80
C GLN A 41 -5.30 4.52 -4.20
N GLN A 42 -4.39 5.46 -3.95
CA GLN A 42 -4.49 6.87 -4.37
C GLN A 42 -5.87 7.52 -4.16
N GLN A 43 -6.48 7.34 -3.00
CA GLN A 43 -7.79 7.94 -2.70
C GLN A 43 -7.67 9.45 -2.50
N SER A 44 -8.49 10.20 -3.23
CA SER A 44 -8.69 11.63 -3.05
C SER A 44 -10.18 11.94 -2.85
N ASP A 45 -10.54 13.22 -2.81
CA ASP A 45 -11.93 13.65 -2.73
C ASP A 45 -12.70 13.51 -4.05
N HIS A 46 -12.01 13.23 -5.15
CA HIS A 46 -12.61 13.16 -6.48
C HIS A 46 -12.12 11.99 -7.35
N SER A 47 -11.19 11.17 -6.83
CA SER A 47 -10.69 9.97 -7.50
C SER A 47 -10.29 8.87 -6.53
N ILE A 48 -10.20 7.65 -7.05
CA ILE A 48 -9.61 6.49 -6.36
C ILE A 48 -9.08 5.53 -7.42
N VAL A 49 -8.04 4.77 -7.10
CA VAL A 49 -7.56 3.68 -7.95
C VAL A 49 -8.05 2.35 -7.39
N VAL A 50 -8.63 1.51 -8.24
CA VAL A 50 -9.07 0.15 -7.92
C VAL A 50 -8.11 -0.83 -8.57
N ARG A 51 -7.51 -1.70 -7.76
CA ARG A 51 -6.57 -2.72 -8.22
C ARG A 51 -7.05 -4.13 -7.91
N TRP A 52 -6.76 -5.09 -8.76
CA TRP A 52 -6.98 -6.53 -8.54
C TRP A 52 -6.13 -7.34 -9.52
N THR A 53 -5.97 -8.64 -9.32
CA THR A 53 -5.23 -9.49 -10.27
C THR A 53 -6.05 -10.67 -10.76
N THR A 54 -5.83 -11.07 -12.00
CA THR A 54 -6.49 -12.22 -12.64
C THR A 54 -5.45 -13.12 -13.34
N GLU A 55 -5.85 -14.36 -13.64
CA GLU A 55 -4.96 -15.34 -14.29
C GLU A 55 -4.72 -15.07 -15.78
N ARG A 56 -5.63 -14.34 -16.44
CA ARG A 56 -5.64 -14.14 -17.90
C ARG A 56 -5.51 -12.68 -18.24
N HIS A 57 -4.82 -12.37 -19.34
CA HIS A 57 -4.83 -11.01 -19.87
C HIS A 57 -6.24 -10.65 -20.35
N SER A 58 -6.80 -9.60 -19.77
CA SER A 58 -8.08 -9.05 -20.18
C SER A 58 -8.12 -7.56 -19.88
N LEU A 59 -9.02 -6.83 -20.54
CA LEU A 59 -9.28 -5.44 -20.18
C LEU A 59 -10.04 -5.45 -18.86
N GLY A 60 -9.44 -4.92 -17.80
CA GLY A 60 -10.10 -4.76 -16.52
C GLY A 60 -11.24 -3.76 -16.60
N VAL A 61 -12.35 -4.07 -15.92
CA VAL A 61 -13.57 -3.26 -15.93
C VAL A 61 -14.06 -3.05 -14.51
N VAL A 62 -14.35 -1.79 -14.16
CA VAL A 62 -15.00 -1.41 -12.91
C VAL A 62 -16.36 -0.81 -13.22
N ARG A 63 -17.42 -1.38 -12.62
CA ARG A 63 -18.72 -0.71 -12.52
C ARG A 63 -18.92 -0.19 -11.13
N TYR A 64 -19.40 1.04 -11.02
CA TYR A 64 -19.60 1.71 -9.74
C TYR A 64 -20.76 2.71 -9.77
N GLY A 65 -21.24 3.10 -8.60
CA GLY A 65 -22.35 4.04 -8.44
C GLY A 65 -22.71 4.27 -6.97
N GLU A 66 -23.53 5.29 -6.70
CA GLU A 66 -23.96 5.63 -5.33
C GLU A 66 -25.07 4.69 -4.83
N ASP A 67 -25.80 4.03 -5.74
CA ASP A 67 -26.86 3.07 -5.43
C ASP A 67 -26.41 1.64 -5.80
N PRO A 68 -26.38 0.67 -4.85
CA PRO A 68 -25.98 -0.70 -5.15
C PRO A 68 -26.96 -1.42 -6.10
N ALA A 69 -28.19 -0.95 -6.24
CA ALA A 69 -29.14 -1.47 -7.22
C ALA A 69 -28.86 -0.94 -8.64
N TYR A 70 -28.12 0.17 -8.78
CA TYR A 70 -27.85 0.82 -10.04
C TYR A 70 -26.43 1.42 -10.10
N LEU A 71 -25.47 0.60 -10.53
CA LEU A 71 -24.09 1.04 -10.81
C LEU A 71 -24.02 1.70 -12.20
N GLU A 72 -24.21 3.02 -12.21
CA GLU A 72 -24.39 3.83 -13.43
C GLU A 72 -23.08 4.13 -14.18
N PHE A 73 -21.94 4.09 -13.49
CA PHE A 73 -20.64 4.41 -14.06
C PHE A 73 -19.86 3.16 -14.46
N LEU A 74 -19.02 3.33 -15.48
CA LEU A 74 -18.16 2.30 -16.04
C LEU A 74 -16.77 2.89 -16.29
N ALA A 75 -15.72 2.22 -15.82
CA ALA A 75 -14.33 2.50 -16.16
C ALA A 75 -13.69 1.22 -16.71
N ILE A 76 -12.87 1.38 -17.75
CA ILE A 76 -12.22 0.27 -18.47
C ILE A 76 -10.75 0.62 -18.64
N GLU A 77 -9.87 -0.35 -18.49
CA GLU A 77 -8.44 -0.20 -18.78
C GLU A 77 -8.15 0.11 -20.25
N ALA A 78 -6.96 0.65 -20.51
CA ALA A 78 -6.52 0.96 -21.86
C ALA A 78 -5.97 -0.26 -22.62
N SER A 79 -5.40 -1.24 -21.90
CA SER A 79 -4.79 -2.45 -22.47
C SER A 79 -5.13 -3.69 -21.64
N PRO A 80 -5.14 -4.90 -22.26
CA PRO A 80 -5.35 -6.13 -21.53
C PRO A 80 -4.17 -6.48 -20.62
N GLU A 81 -4.41 -6.51 -19.30
CA GLU A 81 -3.42 -6.82 -18.28
C GLU A 81 -3.86 -8.01 -17.42
N LYS A 82 -2.96 -8.49 -16.56
CA LYS A 82 -3.28 -9.42 -15.46
C LYS A 82 -3.32 -8.72 -14.11
N ASP A 83 -2.49 -7.69 -13.95
CA ASP A 83 -2.45 -6.81 -12.79
C ASP A 83 -3.22 -5.56 -13.18
N HIS A 84 -4.48 -5.51 -12.76
CA HIS A 84 -5.39 -4.45 -13.16
C HIS A 84 -5.25 -3.25 -12.23
N SER A 85 -5.23 -2.05 -12.80
CA SER A 85 -5.26 -0.77 -12.09
C SER A 85 -6.15 0.22 -12.85
N VAL A 86 -7.33 0.51 -12.27
CA VAL A 86 -8.34 1.37 -12.88
C VAL A 86 -8.58 2.59 -12.01
N LYS A 87 -8.21 3.77 -12.53
CA LYS A 87 -8.50 5.06 -11.90
C LYS A 87 -9.94 5.50 -12.17
N LEU A 88 -10.72 5.66 -11.11
CA LEU A 88 -12.04 6.28 -11.13
C LEU A 88 -11.88 7.78 -10.87
N THR A 89 -12.54 8.62 -11.65
CA THR A 89 -12.40 10.09 -11.57
C THR A 89 -13.77 10.78 -11.60
N GLY A 90 -13.82 12.06 -11.26
CA GLY A 90 -15.06 12.84 -11.25
C GLY A 90 -16.03 12.42 -10.12
N LEU A 91 -15.51 11.79 -9.07
CA LEU A 91 -16.29 11.34 -7.94
C LEU A 91 -16.69 12.53 -7.06
N LYS A 92 -17.81 12.41 -6.35
CA LYS A 92 -18.22 13.39 -5.35
C LYS A 92 -17.36 13.20 -4.09
N PRO A 93 -16.91 14.29 -3.44
CA PRO A 93 -16.27 14.21 -2.12
C PRO A 93 -17.15 13.56 -1.08
N ASP A 94 -16.51 12.90 -0.11
CA ASP A 94 -17.17 12.33 1.06
C ASP A 94 -18.39 11.45 0.77
N THR A 95 -18.35 10.73 -0.35
CA THR A 95 -19.50 10.00 -0.90
C THR A 95 -19.19 8.52 -1.00
N ARG A 96 -20.15 7.70 -0.56
CA ARG A 96 -20.05 6.24 -0.68
C ARG A 96 -20.42 5.81 -2.10
N TYR A 97 -19.54 5.01 -2.68
CA TYR A 97 -19.77 4.32 -3.95
C TYR A 97 -19.71 2.81 -3.73
N TYR A 98 -20.62 2.10 -4.37
CA TYR A 98 -20.62 0.65 -4.49
C TYR A 98 -19.90 0.26 -5.77
N TYR A 99 -19.24 -0.90 -5.77
CA TYR A 99 -18.44 -1.30 -6.93
C TYR A 99 -18.46 -2.81 -7.15
N LYS A 100 -18.18 -3.20 -8.39
CA LYS A 100 -17.77 -4.54 -8.76
C LYS A 100 -16.72 -4.46 -9.85
N VAL A 101 -15.79 -5.42 -9.83
CA VAL A 101 -14.74 -5.55 -10.83
C VAL A 101 -15.01 -6.73 -11.75
N GLY A 102 -14.31 -6.77 -12.87
CA GLY A 102 -14.35 -7.87 -13.80
C GLY A 102 -13.51 -7.57 -15.03
N ASP A 103 -13.89 -8.19 -16.12
CA ASP A 103 -13.31 -7.98 -17.43
C ASP A 103 -14.40 -7.69 -18.47
N ILE A 104 -14.00 -7.63 -19.74
CA ILE A 104 -14.93 -7.44 -20.87
C ILE A 104 -15.91 -8.59 -21.07
N ASP A 105 -15.62 -9.79 -20.55
CA ASP A 105 -16.47 -10.97 -20.67
C ASP A 105 -17.50 -11.05 -19.53
N GLY A 106 -17.24 -10.40 -18.39
CA GLY A 106 -18.19 -10.29 -17.30
C GLY A 106 -17.63 -9.75 -15.99
N PHE A 107 -18.50 -9.64 -14.99
CA PHE A 107 -18.13 -9.21 -13.64
C PHE A 107 -17.93 -10.41 -12.72
N ILE A 108 -16.97 -10.28 -11.80
CA ILE A 108 -16.80 -11.21 -10.69
C ILE A 108 -18.05 -11.13 -9.80
N GLU A 109 -18.56 -12.27 -9.35
CA GLU A 109 -19.70 -12.32 -8.44
C GLU A 109 -19.37 -11.55 -7.15
N THR A 110 -20.19 -10.54 -6.85
CA THR A 110 -19.89 -9.55 -5.82
C THR A 110 -21.16 -9.25 -5.02
N ASP A 111 -21.10 -9.43 -3.69
CA ASP A 111 -22.14 -8.94 -2.79
C ASP A 111 -21.98 -7.41 -2.63
N LEU A 112 -22.80 -6.65 -3.34
CA LEU A 112 -22.75 -5.18 -3.32
C LEU A 112 -23.12 -4.58 -1.97
N SER A 113 -23.71 -5.33 -1.02
CA SER A 113 -23.88 -4.83 0.35
C SER A 113 -22.55 -4.74 1.11
N LEU A 114 -21.53 -5.48 0.66
CA LEU A 114 -20.21 -5.59 1.28
C LEU A 114 -19.09 -4.89 0.50
N HIS A 115 -19.32 -4.50 -0.75
CA HIS A 115 -18.31 -3.93 -1.65
C HIS A 115 -18.64 -2.48 -1.98
N TRP A 116 -17.96 -1.59 -1.27
CA TRP A 116 -18.11 -0.16 -1.38
C TRP A 116 -16.80 0.52 -0.99
N PHE A 117 -16.58 1.75 -1.44
CA PHE A 117 -15.57 2.65 -0.90
C PHE A 117 -16.23 3.99 -0.58
N THR A 118 -15.51 4.90 0.07
CA THR A 118 -15.95 6.28 0.28
C THR A 118 -14.83 7.17 -0.19
N THR A 119 -15.09 8.21 -0.98
CA THR A 119 -14.06 9.20 -1.34
C THR A 119 -13.59 9.99 -0.12
N SER A 120 -12.40 10.58 -0.19
CA SER A 120 -11.95 11.47 0.86
C SER A 120 -12.88 12.68 0.99
N PRO A 121 -13.04 13.25 2.19
CA PRO A 121 -13.64 14.58 2.32
C PRO A 121 -12.77 15.62 1.62
N VAL A 122 -13.39 16.72 1.19
CA VAL A 122 -12.66 17.86 0.61
C VAL A 122 -11.51 18.25 1.56
N PRO A 123 -10.27 18.36 1.05
CA PRO A 123 -9.13 18.75 1.86
C PRO A 123 -9.37 20.08 2.63
N GLY A 124 -9.08 20.08 3.93
CA GLY A 124 -9.34 21.19 4.86
C GLY A 124 -10.73 21.17 5.52
N SER A 125 -11.61 20.24 5.14
CA SER A 125 -12.91 20.10 5.78
C SER A 125 -12.80 19.60 7.22
N LYS A 126 -13.62 20.15 8.13
CA LYS A 126 -13.66 19.74 9.55
C LYS A 126 -14.49 18.47 9.70
N LYS A 127 -13.90 17.33 9.33
CA LYS A 127 -14.50 16.01 9.55
C LYS A 127 -13.65 15.19 10.52
N ALA A 128 -14.29 14.61 11.55
CA ALA A 128 -13.58 13.75 12.50
C ALA A 128 -13.02 12.53 11.78
N THR A 129 -11.73 12.24 11.87
CA THR A 129 -11.09 11.14 11.14
C THR A 129 -10.72 10.00 12.11
N ARG A 130 -10.97 8.76 11.73
CA ARG A 130 -10.54 7.56 12.46
C ARG A 130 -9.48 6.83 11.64
N ILE A 131 -8.29 6.82 12.18
CA ILE A 131 -7.10 6.21 11.57
C ILE A 131 -6.85 4.88 12.29
N TRP A 132 -6.69 3.80 11.53
CA TRP A 132 -6.10 2.58 12.04
C TRP A 132 -4.63 2.53 11.61
N ALA A 133 -3.74 2.73 12.57
CA ALA A 133 -2.31 2.65 12.36
C ALA A 133 -1.79 1.31 12.92
N ILE A 134 -1.07 0.56 12.09
CA ILE A 134 -0.49 -0.74 12.44
C ILE A 134 0.84 -0.90 11.71
N GLY A 135 1.88 -1.34 12.42
CA GLY A 135 3.19 -1.71 11.84
C GLY A 135 3.50 -3.17 12.13
N ASP A 136 4.49 -3.72 11.42
CA ASP A 136 5.07 -5.04 11.71
C ASP A 136 4.02 -6.17 11.66
N SER A 137 3.00 -6.00 10.81
CA SER A 137 1.88 -6.94 10.68
C SER A 137 2.14 -8.08 9.68
N GLY A 138 3.34 -8.14 9.12
CA GLY A 138 3.68 -8.99 7.99
C GLY A 138 3.77 -10.50 8.26
N GLU A 139 3.54 -10.96 9.49
CA GLU A 139 3.59 -12.38 9.84
C GLU A 139 2.15 -12.90 9.85
N PRO A 140 1.75 -13.72 8.85
CA PRO A 140 0.40 -14.25 8.82
C PRO A 140 0.20 -15.23 9.98
N GLY A 141 -0.98 -15.21 10.58
CA GLY A 141 -1.33 -16.18 11.61
C GLY A 141 -2.23 -15.63 12.69
N GLU A 142 -2.20 -16.30 13.84
CA GLU A 142 -3.11 -16.05 14.95
C GLU A 142 -2.94 -14.64 15.52
N VAL A 143 -1.70 -14.17 15.72
CA VAL A 143 -1.43 -12.84 16.29
C VAL A 143 -1.98 -11.73 15.39
N ALA A 144 -1.66 -11.75 14.09
CA ALA A 144 -2.18 -10.78 13.14
C ALA A 144 -3.73 -10.79 13.10
N THR A 145 -4.32 -11.99 13.15
CA THR A 145 -5.78 -12.17 13.21
C THR A 145 -6.39 -11.60 14.49
N GLN A 146 -5.77 -11.81 15.66
CA GLN A 146 -6.24 -11.27 16.93
C GLN A 146 -6.19 -9.73 16.95
N VAL A 147 -5.13 -9.12 16.42
CA VAL A 147 -5.02 -7.65 16.31
C VAL A 147 -6.10 -7.09 15.39
N ARG A 148 -6.30 -7.71 14.22
CA ARG A 148 -7.38 -7.38 13.29
C ARG A 148 -8.76 -7.47 13.95
N ASP A 149 -9.04 -8.57 14.63
CA ASP A 149 -10.35 -8.85 15.21
C ASP A 149 -10.62 -7.93 16.40
N ALA A 150 -9.60 -7.56 17.17
CA ALA A 150 -9.70 -6.53 18.20
C ALA A 150 -10.08 -5.16 17.60
N MET A 151 -9.49 -4.78 16.46
CA MET A 151 -9.89 -3.58 15.74
C MET A 151 -11.35 -3.66 15.28
N TYR A 152 -11.78 -4.78 14.67
CA TYR A 152 -13.17 -4.98 14.25
C TYR A 152 -14.15 -4.92 15.42
N GLN A 153 -13.82 -5.54 16.55
CA GLN A 153 -14.61 -5.49 17.76
C GLN A 153 -14.75 -4.05 18.24
N TRP A 154 -13.65 -3.31 18.35
CA TRP A 154 -13.66 -1.93 18.81
C TRP A 154 -14.50 -1.02 17.90
N VAL A 155 -14.33 -1.08 16.57
CA VAL A 155 -15.11 -0.22 15.65
C VAL A 155 -16.60 -0.59 15.64
N SER A 156 -16.95 -1.85 15.87
CA SER A 156 -18.36 -2.28 15.99
C SER A 156 -19.05 -1.76 17.24
N GLN A 157 -18.31 -1.63 18.34
CA GLN A 157 -18.79 -1.05 19.60
C GLN A 157 -18.84 0.48 19.57
N HIS A 158 -18.13 1.09 18.61
CA HIS A 158 -18.08 2.53 18.41
C HIS A 158 -18.54 2.89 16.99
N PRO A 159 -19.82 2.63 16.63
CA PRO A 159 -20.32 2.91 15.30
C PRO A 159 -20.31 4.41 15.01
N ARG A 160 -20.17 4.75 13.73
CA ARG A 160 -20.29 6.13 13.23
C ARG A 160 -21.37 6.14 12.18
N GLU A 161 -22.50 6.76 12.49
CA GLU A 161 -23.66 6.78 11.61
C GLU A 161 -23.31 7.34 10.23
N GLY A 162 -23.71 6.63 9.17
CA GLY A 162 -23.44 7.02 7.79
C GLY A 162 -21.97 7.00 7.38
N ARG A 163 -21.06 6.39 8.17
CA ARG A 163 -19.61 6.45 7.94
C ARG A 163 -18.94 5.09 7.90
N ALA A 164 -17.79 5.03 7.23
CA ALA A 164 -16.94 3.86 7.25
C ALA A 164 -16.48 3.53 8.69
N PRO A 165 -16.22 2.25 9.03
CA PRO A 165 -15.68 1.89 10.35
C PRO A 165 -14.26 2.43 10.60
N VAL A 166 -13.46 2.58 9.54
CA VAL A 166 -12.10 3.16 9.52
C VAL A 166 -12.06 4.10 8.30
N ASP A 167 -11.47 5.28 8.43
CA ASP A 167 -11.33 6.22 7.32
C ASP A 167 -9.98 6.07 6.60
N VAL A 168 -8.90 5.89 7.37
CA VAL A 168 -7.52 5.77 6.89
C VAL A 168 -6.89 4.54 7.53
N TRP A 169 -6.36 3.62 6.72
CA TRP A 169 -5.50 2.54 7.19
C TRP A 169 -4.05 2.87 6.86
N LEU A 170 -3.27 3.18 7.90
CA LEU A 170 -1.85 3.51 7.79
C LEU A 170 -1.01 2.30 8.21
N ALA A 171 -0.36 1.68 7.24
CA ALA A 171 0.52 0.52 7.44
C ALA A 171 1.95 1.01 7.64
N LEU A 172 2.56 0.80 8.81
CA LEU A 172 3.83 1.42 9.22
C LEU A 172 5.08 0.61 8.84
N GLY A 173 5.01 -0.10 7.71
CA GLY A 173 6.11 -0.92 7.20
C GLY A 173 6.12 -2.33 7.76
N ASP A 174 6.92 -3.18 7.12
CA ASP A 174 7.01 -4.61 7.39
C ASP A 174 5.64 -5.30 7.26
N ASN A 175 5.03 -5.02 6.11
CA ASN A 175 3.73 -5.50 5.73
C ASN A 175 3.75 -6.96 5.26
N ALA A 176 4.94 -7.49 4.94
CA ALA A 176 5.14 -8.87 4.53
C ALA A 176 6.50 -9.43 4.99
N TYR A 177 6.49 -10.32 5.98
CA TYR A 177 7.69 -11.01 6.43
C TYR A 177 8.00 -12.25 5.59
N ARG A 178 9.27 -12.62 5.39
CA ARG A 178 10.51 -11.97 5.88
C ARG A 178 11.23 -11.16 4.80
N SER A 179 10.69 -11.10 3.58
CA SER A 179 11.39 -10.50 2.44
C SER A 179 10.47 -9.79 1.45
N GLY A 180 9.20 -9.58 1.79
CA GLY A 180 8.26 -8.92 0.90
C GLY A 180 8.02 -9.65 -0.42
N SER A 181 7.96 -10.99 -0.46
CA SER A 181 7.59 -11.69 -1.70
C SER A 181 6.11 -11.56 -2.02
N ASN A 182 5.72 -11.81 -3.27
CA ASN A 182 4.31 -11.82 -3.68
C ASN A 182 3.46 -12.71 -2.77
N ASP A 183 3.91 -13.93 -2.49
CA ASP A 183 3.20 -14.88 -1.63
C ASP A 183 3.14 -14.40 -0.16
N GLN A 184 4.19 -13.72 0.31
CA GLN A 184 4.22 -13.15 1.66
C GLN A 184 3.21 -12.01 1.80
N PHE A 185 3.14 -11.12 0.82
CA PHE A 185 2.07 -10.10 0.76
C PHE A 185 0.69 -10.72 0.62
N GLN A 186 0.54 -11.76 -0.21
CA GLN A 186 -0.74 -12.45 -0.37
C GLN A 186 -1.25 -12.97 0.98
N ALA A 187 -0.42 -13.72 1.71
CA ALA A 187 -0.79 -14.30 2.99
C ALA A 187 -0.97 -13.24 4.10
N ALA A 188 -0.03 -12.31 4.22
CA ALA A 188 0.03 -11.38 5.35
C ALA A 188 -0.92 -10.18 5.23
N LEU A 189 -1.24 -9.75 3.99
CA LEU A 189 -2.08 -8.59 3.74
C LEU A 189 -3.42 -8.98 3.12
N PHE A 190 -3.40 -9.64 1.96
CA PHE A 190 -4.61 -9.85 1.17
C PHE A 190 -5.55 -10.90 1.77
N ASP A 191 -4.99 -12.02 2.23
CA ASP A 191 -5.76 -13.10 2.86
C ASP A 191 -6.10 -12.77 4.33
N ALA A 192 -5.25 -11.99 5.00
CA ALA A 192 -5.46 -11.59 6.38
C ALA A 192 -6.51 -10.48 6.54
N TYR A 193 -6.63 -9.55 5.59
CA TYR A 193 -7.50 -8.36 5.72
C TYR A 193 -8.55 -8.18 4.60
N PRO A 194 -9.23 -9.23 4.10
CA PRO A 194 -10.09 -9.12 2.92
C PRO A 194 -11.29 -8.19 3.13
N ARG A 195 -11.82 -8.12 4.36
CA ARG A 195 -12.93 -7.20 4.71
C ARG A 195 -12.50 -5.74 4.66
N LEU A 196 -11.25 -5.44 5.01
CA LEU A 196 -10.78 -4.06 5.07
C LEU A 196 -10.34 -3.58 3.69
N LEU A 197 -9.60 -4.41 2.94
CA LEU A 197 -9.11 -4.08 1.60
C LEU A 197 -10.23 -3.80 0.60
N ARG A 198 -11.37 -4.51 0.70
CA ARG A 198 -12.53 -4.25 -0.14
C ARG A 198 -13.29 -2.96 0.19
N ASN A 199 -12.94 -2.25 1.27
CA ASN A 199 -13.69 -1.05 1.72
C ASN A 199 -12.85 0.16 2.14
N THR A 200 -11.54 -0.01 2.37
CA THR A 200 -10.67 1.01 2.96
C THR A 200 -9.35 1.02 2.21
N VAL A 201 -8.85 2.22 1.93
CA VAL A 201 -7.57 2.43 1.27
C VAL A 201 -6.45 2.20 2.27
N LEU A 202 -5.50 1.37 1.87
CA LEU A 202 -4.25 1.14 2.59
C LEU A 202 -3.22 2.16 2.13
N TRP A 203 -2.60 2.84 3.08
CA TRP A 203 -1.47 3.75 2.89
C TRP A 203 -0.23 3.09 3.49
N PRO A 204 0.58 2.40 2.68
CA PRO A 204 1.73 1.67 3.19
C PRO A 204 2.96 2.57 3.28
N VAL A 205 3.68 2.41 4.39
CA VAL A 205 5.07 2.82 4.60
C VAL A 205 5.97 1.66 4.16
N TYR A 206 7.13 1.98 3.58
CA TYR A 206 8.12 1.01 3.15
C TYR A 206 9.02 0.58 4.33
N GLY A 207 9.03 -0.72 4.66
CA GLY A 207 9.86 -1.30 5.72
C GLY A 207 11.07 -2.08 5.23
N ASN A 208 11.97 -2.45 6.15
CA ASN A 208 13.21 -3.16 5.82
C ASN A 208 12.97 -4.63 5.40
N HIS A 209 11.87 -5.26 5.84
CA HIS A 209 11.46 -6.57 5.35
C HIS A 209 10.68 -6.49 4.03
N ASP A 210 10.05 -5.35 3.74
CA ASP A 210 9.42 -5.07 2.45
C ASP A 210 10.48 -4.81 1.36
N ALA A 211 11.64 -4.24 1.73
CA ALA A 211 12.65 -3.75 0.79
C ALA A 211 13.50 -4.81 0.07
N ARG A 212 13.35 -6.08 0.43
CA ARG A 212 14.22 -7.14 -0.11
C ARG A 212 13.82 -7.60 -1.52
N ARG A 213 12.70 -7.08 -2.03
CA ARG A 213 12.05 -7.45 -3.29
C ARG A 213 11.30 -6.24 -3.87
N TRP A 214 11.11 -6.23 -5.18
CA TRP A 214 10.35 -5.15 -5.84
C TRP A 214 8.84 -5.32 -5.79
N THR A 215 8.32 -6.37 -5.14
CA THR A 215 6.88 -6.61 -5.07
C THR A 215 6.12 -5.44 -4.49
N TYR A 216 6.66 -4.77 -3.45
CA TYR A 216 6.05 -3.60 -2.83
C TYR A 216 5.67 -2.53 -3.86
N PHE A 217 6.63 -2.07 -4.67
CA PHE A 217 6.44 -1.09 -5.75
C PHE A 217 5.76 -1.67 -7.02
N ARG A 218 5.22 -2.88 -6.93
CA ARG A 218 4.37 -3.45 -7.99
C ARG A 218 2.94 -3.60 -7.55
N ILE A 219 2.70 -3.85 -6.26
CA ILE A 219 1.34 -4.06 -5.72
C ILE A 219 0.73 -2.78 -5.14
N PHE A 220 1.49 -1.70 -4.99
CA PHE A 220 0.96 -0.43 -4.52
C PHE A 220 1.12 0.64 -5.60
N ASP A 221 0.05 1.43 -5.80
CA ASP A 221 0.10 2.65 -6.62
C ASP A 221 0.20 3.81 -5.65
N LEU A 222 1.40 4.35 -5.49
CA LEU A 222 1.69 5.43 -4.53
C LEU A 222 1.52 6.79 -5.24
N PRO A 223 1.06 7.85 -4.54
CA PRO A 223 0.72 9.12 -5.17
C PRO A 223 1.96 9.99 -5.44
N GLU A 224 2.90 9.49 -6.24
CA GLU A 224 4.16 10.17 -6.58
C GLU A 224 3.96 11.50 -7.33
N GLN A 225 2.81 11.69 -7.98
CA GLN A 225 2.40 12.91 -8.68
C GLN A 225 1.37 13.73 -7.88
N ALA A 226 1.31 13.55 -6.56
CA ALA A 226 0.38 14.22 -5.64
C ALA A 226 -1.11 13.96 -5.96
N GLU A 227 -1.44 12.79 -6.51
CA GLU A 227 -2.81 12.41 -6.89
C GLU A 227 -3.78 12.41 -5.71
N ALA A 228 -3.25 12.29 -4.48
CA ALA A 228 -4.01 12.26 -3.24
C ALA A 228 -3.79 13.51 -2.35
N GLY A 229 -3.01 14.50 -2.79
CA GLY A 229 -2.74 15.74 -2.07
C GLY A 229 -1.26 15.97 -1.73
N GLY A 230 -0.94 17.21 -1.37
CA GLY A 230 0.43 17.70 -1.14
C GLY A 230 1.18 18.01 -2.44
N VAL A 231 2.50 17.84 -2.43
CA VAL A 231 3.42 18.16 -3.54
C VAL A 231 3.98 16.89 -4.16
N ALA A 232 4.10 16.85 -5.50
CA ALA A 232 4.68 15.70 -6.20
C ALA A 232 6.11 15.42 -5.71
N SER A 233 6.37 14.16 -5.39
CA SER A 233 7.69 13.64 -4.99
C SER A 233 8.48 13.10 -6.18
N ASP A 234 7.80 12.78 -7.29
CA ASP A 234 8.39 12.13 -8.48
C ASP A 234 9.07 10.78 -8.18
N THR A 235 8.63 10.12 -7.10
CA THR A 235 9.12 8.81 -6.68
C THR A 235 8.08 8.04 -5.86
N GLU A 236 8.11 6.71 -5.98
CA GLU A 236 7.27 5.79 -5.18
C GLU A 236 7.75 5.67 -3.72
N HIS A 237 8.95 6.14 -3.38
CA HIS A 237 9.54 5.91 -2.05
C HIS A 237 8.87 6.73 -0.93
N TYR A 238 8.51 7.98 -1.21
CA TYR A 238 7.91 8.89 -0.24
C TYR A 238 6.86 9.77 -0.92
N TYR A 239 5.80 10.08 -0.17
CA TYR A 239 4.64 10.78 -0.72
C TYR A 239 3.81 11.40 0.40
N SER A 240 2.83 12.20 0.01
CA SER A 240 1.85 12.82 0.90
C SER A 240 0.43 12.53 0.43
N PHE A 241 -0.54 12.69 1.34
CA PHE A 241 -1.96 12.71 0.98
C PHE A 241 -2.78 13.52 1.98
N ASP A 242 -3.91 14.05 1.52
CA ASP A 242 -4.84 14.80 2.34
C ASP A 242 -6.10 13.96 2.62
N TYR A 243 -6.53 13.96 3.89
CA TYR A 243 -7.85 13.44 4.27
C TYR A 243 -8.51 14.41 5.26
N ALA A 244 -9.60 15.06 4.83
CA ALA A 244 -10.24 16.12 5.60
C ALA A 244 -9.22 17.19 6.02
N ASP A 245 -9.15 17.57 7.29
CA ASP A 245 -8.21 18.57 7.83
C ASP A 245 -6.90 17.96 8.35
N VAL A 246 -6.48 16.82 7.78
CA VAL A 246 -5.23 16.13 8.10
C VAL A 246 -4.40 15.98 6.83
N HIS A 247 -3.14 16.41 6.92
CA HIS A 247 -2.11 16.20 5.93
C HIS A 247 -1.19 15.08 6.41
N PHE A 248 -1.12 14.00 5.65
CA PHE A 248 -0.29 12.83 5.93
C PHE A 248 0.96 12.86 5.08
N ILE A 249 2.07 12.46 5.68
CA ILE A 249 3.39 12.39 5.06
C ILE A 249 3.93 10.99 5.32
N VAL A 250 4.30 10.28 4.26
CA VAL A 250 4.92 8.96 4.30
C VAL A 250 6.35 9.08 3.80
N LEU A 251 7.32 8.78 4.66
CA LEU A 251 8.75 8.86 4.35
C LEU A 251 9.36 7.46 4.27
N ASP A 252 10.36 7.31 3.40
CA ASP A 252 11.19 6.11 3.32
C ASP A 252 12.39 6.24 4.25
N SER A 253 12.34 5.56 5.38
CA SER A 253 13.47 5.48 6.33
C SER A 253 14.40 4.29 6.08
N GLN A 254 14.16 3.50 5.04
CA GLN A 254 14.89 2.27 4.73
C GLN A 254 15.86 2.48 3.57
N ASP A 255 15.34 2.83 2.39
CA ASP A 255 16.15 3.04 1.18
C ASP A 255 16.24 4.53 0.79
N GLY A 256 15.45 5.39 1.43
CA GLY A 256 15.51 6.84 1.27
C GLY A 256 16.76 7.46 1.89
N ASP A 257 17.32 8.47 1.23
CA ASP A 257 18.44 9.25 1.77
C ASP A 257 17.94 10.20 2.88
N THR A 258 18.38 9.96 4.11
CA THR A 258 18.00 10.73 5.30
C THR A 258 18.96 11.89 5.61
N ALA A 259 19.93 12.17 4.73
CA ALA A 259 20.84 13.30 4.88
C ALA A 259 20.11 14.66 4.89
N ALA A 260 20.74 15.66 5.52
CA ALA A 260 20.14 17.00 5.70
C ALA A 260 19.98 17.81 4.39
N ASP A 261 20.65 17.35 3.32
CA ASP A 261 20.66 17.87 1.95
C ASP A 261 20.06 16.87 0.94
N SER A 262 19.33 15.85 1.40
CA SER A 262 18.71 14.86 0.52
C SER A 262 17.49 15.41 -0.24
N GLU A 263 17.21 14.79 -1.39
CA GLU A 263 16.03 15.10 -2.20
C GLU A 263 14.72 14.89 -1.43
N MET A 264 14.66 13.86 -0.56
CA MET A 264 13.50 13.59 0.28
C MET A 264 13.25 14.72 1.27
N LEU A 265 14.30 15.25 1.92
CA LEU A 265 14.14 16.35 2.87
C LEU A 265 13.80 17.67 2.17
N ASP A 266 14.36 17.91 0.98
CA ASP A 266 14.01 19.08 0.16
C ASP A 266 12.57 19.02 -0.37
N TRP A 267 12.09 17.82 -0.73
CA TRP A 267 10.67 17.58 -1.01
C TRP A 267 9.80 17.85 0.21
N LEU A 268 10.13 17.27 1.37
CA LEU A 268 9.38 17.42 2.61
C LEU A 268 9.25 18.91 3.02
N ARG A 269 10.31 19.69 2.86
CA ARG A 269 10.28 21.15 3.11
C ARG A 269 9.29 21.87 2.19
N ARG A 270 9.22 21.50 0.90
CA ARG A 270 8.27 22.08 -0.07
C ARG A 270 6.84 21.68 0.26
N ASP A 271 6.62 20.40 0.54
CA ASP A 271 5.31 19.84 0.87
C ASP A 271 4.71 20.51 2.13
N LEU A 272 5.50 20.59 3.20
CA LEU A 272 5.10 21.31 4.43
C LEU A 272 4.87 22.81 4.22
N ALA A 273 5.60 23.45 3.31
CA ALA A 273 5.42 24.87 3.01
C ALA A 273 4.09 25.16 2.28
N GLU A 274 3.58 24.20 1.49
CA GLU A 274 2.28 24.31 0.80
C GLU A 274 1.10 23.83 1.66
N ASN A 275 1.35 23.05 2.71
CA ASN A 275 0.30 22.56 3.59
C ASN A 275 -0.47 23.71 4.29
N ARG A 276 -1.79 23.55 4.37
CA ARG A 276 -2.72 24.45 5.09
C ARG A 276 -3.62 23.71 6.09
N ARG A 277 -3.45 22.39 6.25
CA ARG A 277 -4.21 21.56 7.20
C ARG A 277 -3.74 21.81 8.63
N ASN A 278 -4.65 21.66 9.59
CA ASN A 278 -4.31 21.88 11.00
C ASN A 278 -3.54 20.70 11.61
N TRP A 279 -3.78 19.49 11.11
CA TRP A 279 -3.08 18.30 11.55
C TRP A 279 -2.06 17.87 10.50
N VAL A 280 -0.83 17.61 10.95
CA VAL A 280 0.22 16.98 10.16
C VAL A 280 0.60 15.69 10.85
N ILE A 281 0.55 14.57 10.12
CA ILE A 281 0.94 13.25 10.63
C ILE A 281 2.02 12.69 9.70
N ALA A 282 3.23 12.55 10.24
CA ALA A 282 4.32 11.89 9.54
C ALA A 282 4.39 10.41 9.94
N ALA A 283 4.68 9.54 8.97
CA ALA A 283 4.79 8.10 9.13
C ALA A 283 6.02 7.58 8.39
N PHE A 284 6.80 6.75 9.07
CA PHE A 284 7.99 6.07 8.56
C PHE A 284 8.28 4.86 9.45
N HIS A 285 9.06 3.91 8.93
CA HIS A 285 9.17 2.59 9.53
C HIS A 285 10.11 2.57 10.74
N HIS A 286 11.32 3.12 10.59
CA HIS A 286 12.34 3.09 11.64
C HIS A 286 12.08 4.20 12.67
N PRO A 287 11.82 3.87 13.96
CA PRO A 287 11.49 4.90 14.95
C PRO A 287 12.73 5.72 15.33
N PRO A 288 12.59 7.04 15.53
CA PRO A 288 13.74 7.90 15.86
C PRO A 288 14.08 7.95 17.36
N TYR A 289 13.18 7.45 18.23
CA TYR A 289 13.31 7.62 19.69
C TYR A 289 12.95 6.35 20.51
N THR A 290 13.18 5.15 19.96
CA THR A 290 12.91 3.88 20.65
C THR A 290 14.10 3.40 21.50
N LYS A 291 13.80 2.82 22.67
CA LYS A 291 14.69 2.03 23.54
C LYS A 291 14.10 0.65 23.85
N GLY A 292 13.23 0.17 22.96
CA GLY A 292 12.49 -1.09 23.10
C GLY A 292 13.30 -2.30 22.66
N SER A 293 12.63 -3.25 22.01
CA SER A 293 13.30 -4.38 21.35
C SER A 293 14.20 -3.94 20.20
N HIS A 294 13.93 -2.76 19.65
CA HIS A 294 14.80 -2.05 18.74
C HIS A 294 15.26 -0.72 19.36
N ASP A 295 16.54 -0.39 19.25
CA ASP A 295 17.18 0.81 19.82
C ASP A 295 17.55 1.79 18.69
N SER A 296 17.01 3.02 18.76
CA SER A 296 17.29 4.08 17.77
C SER A 296 18.74 4.56 17.82
N ASP A 297 19.42 4.46 18.96
CA ASP A 297 20.83 4.85 19.08
C ASP A 297 21.78 3.79 18.48
N ASP A 298 21.27 2.60 18.14
CA ASP A 298 22.03 1.56 17.45
C ASP A 298 21.87 1.70 15.92
N VAL A 299 22.92 2.21 15.29
CA VAL A 299 23.03 2.39 13.83
C VAL A 299 22.95 1.08 13.05
N THR A 300 23.07 -0.07 13.71
CA THR A 300 22.97 -1.40 13.07
C THR A 300 21.61 -2.05 13.23
N ASP A 301 20.69 -1.42 13.96
CA ASP A 301 19.37 -1.93 14.26
C ASP A 301 18.27 -1.09 13.61
N SER A 302 17.87 0.02 14.24
CA SER A 302 16.89 0.96 13.69
C SER A 302 17.50 2.23 13.12
N GLY A 303 18.73 2.60 13.51
CA GLY A 303 19.45 3.76 12.96
C GLY A 303 18.60 5.05 12.89
N GLY A 304 17.97 5.41 14.02
CA GLY A 304 17.05 6.54 14.13
C GLY A 304 17.71 7.92 14.16
#